data_AF-A0A8T1AIG7-F1
#
_entry.id   AF-A0A8T1AIG7-F1
#
_cell.length_a   1.000
_cell.length_b   1.000
_cell.length_c   1.000
_cell.angle_alpha   90.00
_cell.angle_beta   90.00
_cell.angle_gamma   90.00
#
_symmetry.space_group_name_H-M   'P 1'
#
loop_
_entity.id
_entity.type
_entity.pdbx_description
1 polymer ?
#
loop_
_entity_poly.entity_id
_entity_poly.type
_entity_poly.pdbx_seq_one_letter_code
_entity_poly.pdbx_strand_id
1 'polypeptide(L)'
;MPKDGFTRNPYPDLNVTEQQREQLIELVNGCVQNHFQKYEQFFVTDHHHVDERRWEHVKSKDDLHVYNERSQKDQARRGLISTSPIQLSEHEKDMAVMMSVGTVVGDLEDLMFGIINTTRDAMRIKAASRRLAGNATASTTTSSCALQ
;
A
#
# COMPACT_ATOMS: atom_id res chain seq x y z
N MET A 1 22.48 -28.91 -16.82
CA MET A 1 21.63 -27.76 -16.45
C MET A 1 21.01 -28.06 -15.10
N PRO A 2 21.28 -27.29 -14.03
CA PRO A 2 20.69 -27.60 -12.74
C PRO A 2 19.21 -27.21 -12.77
N LYS A 3 18.35 -28.22 -12.94
CA LYS A 3 17.02 -28.24 -12.31
C LYS A 3 17.25 -28.20 -10.80
N ASP A 4 16.29 -27.69 -10.03
CA ASP A 4 16.25 -27.71 -8.55
C ASP A 4 16.68 -26.42 -7.80
N GLY A 5 16.52 -25.25 -8.43
CA GLY A 5 16.69 -23.96 -7.74
C GLY A 5 15.44 -23.41 -7.04
N PHE A 6 14.25 -23.99 -7.25
CA PHE A 6 12.97 -23.32 -6.93
C PHE A 6 12.06 -24.09 -5.96
N THR A 7 12.53 -25.21 -5.41
CA THR A 7 11.70 -26.14 -4.63
C THR A 7 11.78 -25.94 -3.12
N ARG A 8 12.69 -25.10 -2.62
CA ARG A 8 12.91 -24.90 -1.19
C ARG A 8 12.61 -23.46 -0.80
N ASN A 9 11.74 -23.28 0.19
CA ASN A 9 11.51 -21.99 0.81
C ASN A 9 12.87 -21.42 1.27
N PRO A 10 13.28 -20.24 0.79
CA PRO A 10 14.55 -19.64 1.18
C PRO A 10 14.51 -19.15 2.64
N TYR A 11 13.32 -19.08 3.25
CA TYR A 11 13.14 -18.64 4.62
C TYR A 11 13.06 -19.84 5.59
N PRO A 12 13.63 -19.70 6.81
CA PRO A 12 13.41 -20.66 7.87
C PRO A 12 11.94 -20.72 8.28
N ASP A 13 11.53 -21.82 8.91
CA ASP A 13 10.16 -21.98 9.40
C ASP A 13 9.80 -20.86 10.39
N LEU A 14 8.76 -20.12 10.05
CA LEU A 14 8.30 -18.97 10.82
C LEU A 14 7.47 -19.47 12.00
N ASN A 15 8.07 -19.48 13.19
CA ASN A 15 7.40 -19.81 14.45
C ASN A 15 6.95 -18.50 15.13
N VAL A 16 5.68 -18.13 14.94
CA VAL A 16 5.07 -16.96 15.58
C VAL A 16 4.28 -17.44 16.79
N THR A 17 4.50 -16.85 17.97
CA THR A 17 3.67 -17.15 19.15
C THR A 17 2.26 -16.57 18.98
N GLU A 18 1.27 -17.09 19.70
CA GLU A 18 -0.09 -16.53 19.67
C GLU A 18 -0.11 -15.04 20.02
N GLN A 19 0.67 -14.63 21.03
CA GLN A 19 0.83 -13.24 21.42
C GLN A 19 1.40 -12.37 20.28
N GLN A 20 2.43 -12.84 19.57
CA GLN A 20 2.98 -12.10 18.43
C GLN A 20 1.95 -11.98 17.31
N ARG A 21 1.18 -13.03 17.05
CA ARG A 21 0.11 -13.01 16.04
C ARG A 21 -0.95 -11.97 16.39
N GLU A 22 -1.38 -11.90 17.65
CA GLU A 22 -2.32 -10.89 18.13
C GLU A 22 -1.78 -9.47 17.97
N GLN A 23 -0.52 -9.24 18.36
CA GLN A 23 0.14 -7.95 18.17
C GLN A 23 0.21 -7.51 16.71
N LEU A 24 0.52 -8.44 15.79
CA LEU A 24 0.50 -8.14 14.35
C LEU A 24 -0.90 -7.78 13.86
N ILE A 25 -1.93 -8.50 14.32
CA ILE A 25 -3.33 -8.21 13.96
C ILE A 25 -3.74 -6.82 14.48
N GLU A 26 -3.44 -6.50 15.74
CA GLU A 26 -3.74 -5.18 16.31
C GLU A 26 -3.03 -4.06 15.57
N LEU A 27 -1.76 -4.25 15.20
CA LEU A 27 -1.01 -3.30 14.40
C LEU A 27 -1.68 -3.05 13.05
N VAL A 28 -2.04 -4.13 12.33
CA VAL A 28 -2.72 -4.02 11.04
C VAL A 28 -4.06 -3.33 11.18
N ASN A 29 -4.85 -3.68 12.20
CA ASN A 29 -6.13 -3.05 12.47
C ASN A 29 -5.98 -1.55 12.76
N GLY A 30 -5.00 -1.17 13.57
CA GLY A 30 -4.70 0.24 13.84
C GLY A 30 -4.32 1.02 12.59
N CYS A 31 -3.49 0.42 11.72
CA CYS A 31 -3.13 0.99 10.43
C CYS A 31 -4.37 1.17 9.55
N VAL A 32 -5.19 0.13 9.39
CA VAL A 32 -6.40 0.15 8.56
C VAL A 32 -7.39 1.21 9.07
N GLN A 33 -7.64 1.26 10.37
CA GLN A 33 -8.55 2.23 10.98
C GLN A 33 -8.10 3.68 10.75
N ASN A 34 -6.80 3.96 10.87
CA ASN A 34 -6.23 5.29 10.63
C ASN A 34 -6.42 5.72 9.16
N HIS A 35 -6.23 4.79 8.21
CA HIS A 35 -6.44 5.08 6.79
C HIS A 35 -7.93 5.27 6.46
N PHE A 36 -8.83 4.48 7.07
CA PHE A 36 -10.28 4.68 6.90
C PHE A 36 -10.73 6.05 7.36
N GLN A 37 -10.27 6.51 8.53
CA GLN A 37 -10.63 7.84 9.03
C GLN A 37 -10.21 8.96 8.07
N LYS A 38 -8.99 8.87 7.51
CA LYS A 38 -8.51 9.83 6.50
C LYS A 38 -9.32 9.78 5.22
N TYR A 39 -9.69 8.58 4.77
CA TYR A 39 -10.54 8.39 3.59
C TYR A 39 -11.95 8.97 3.81
N GLU A 40 -12.57 8.69 4.95
CA GLU A 40 -13.87 9.24 5.32
C GLU A 40 -13.83 10.77 5.37
N GLN A 41 -12.78 11.36 5.93
CA GLN A 41 -12.60 12.81 5.92
C GLN A 41 -12.56 13.36 4.50
N PHE A 42 -11.78 12.75 3.60
CA PHE A 42 -11.68 13.15 2.20
C PHE A 42 -13.01 13.00 1.44
N PHE A 43 -13.73 11.91 1.69
CA PHE A 43 -15.00 11.61 1.03
C PHE A 43 -16.13 12.52 1.52
N VAL A 44 -16.26 12.67 2.85
CA VAL A 44 -17.38 13.36 3.50
C VAL A 44 -17.15 14.85 3.62
N THR A 45 -15.95 15.26 4.05
CA THR A 45 -15.63 16.68 4.34
C THR A 45 -15.14 17.41 3.10
N ASP A 46 -14.23 16.79 2.36
CA ASP A 46 -13.58 17.45 1.22
C ASP A 46 -14.32 17.21 -0.10
N HIS A 47 -15.41 16.43 -0.10
CA HIS A 47 -16.23 16.11 -1.28
C HIS A 47 -15.40 15.61 -2.48
N HIS A 48 -14.37 14.78 -2.23
CA HIS A 48 -13.40 14.30 -3.23
C HIS A 48 -12.50 15.38 -3.83
N HIS A 49 -12.48 16.58 -3.25
CA HIS A 49 -11.61 17.65 -3.71
C HIS A 49 -10.23 17.53 -3.07
N VAL A 50 -9.21 17.43 -3.91
CA VAL A 50 -7.81 17.37 -3.47
C VAL A 50 -7.34 18.79 -3.15
N ASP A 51 -6.91 19.03 -1.91
CA ASP A 51 -6.32 20.32 -1.53
C ASP A 51 -4.98 20.55 -2.25
N GLU A 52 -5.00 21.39 -3.28
CA GLU A 52 -3.82 21.76 -4.09
C GLU A 52 -2.74 22.51 -3.29
N ARG A 53 -3.06 23.01 -2.09
CA ARG A 53 -2.07 23.63 -1.18
C ARG A 53 -1.19 22.58 -0.53
N ARG A 54 -1.74 21.38 -0.29
CA ARG A 54 -1.03 20.23 0.27
C ARG A 54 -0.48 19.31 -0.82
N TRP A 55 -1.24 19.09 -1.88
CA TRP A 55 -0.95 18.11 -2.91
C TRP A 55 -0.50 18.78 -4.20
N GLU A 56 0.58 18.28 -4.77
CA GLU A 56 1.09 18.66 -6.08
C GLU A 56 0.71 17.60 -7.10
N HIS A 57 0.00 18.00 -8.15
CA HIS A 57 -0.31 17.10 -9.25
C HIS A 57 0.97 16.69 -9.99
N VAL A 58 1.13 15.37 -10.17
CA VAL A 58 2.30 14.78 -10.83
C VAL A 58 1.93 14.31 -12.23
N LYS A 59 0.83 13.55 -12.34
CA LYS A 59 0.42 12.92 -13.59
C LYS A 59 -1.06 12.57 -13.56
N SER A 60 -1.69 12.66 -14.72
CA SER A 60 -3.01 12.08 -14.96
C SER A 60 -2.91 11.01 -16.03
N LYS A 61 -3.69 9.94 -15.88
CA LYS A 61 -3.99 9.00 -16.95
C LYS A 61 -5.44 8.57 -16.80
N ASP A 62 -6.24 8.78 -17.84
CA ASP A 62 -7.69 8.53 -17.81
C ASP A 62 -8.31 9.27 -16.60
N ASP A 63 -9.11 8.59 -15.77
CA ASP A 63 -9.70 9.14 -14.55
C ASP A 63 -8.78 9.00 -13.31
N LEU A 64 -7.55 8.51 -13.48
CA LEU A 64 -6.58 8.36 -12.40
C LEU A 64 -5.60 9.53 -12.35
N HIS A 65 -5.58 10.22 -11.21
CA HIS A 65 -4.73 11.36 -10.92
C HIS A 65 -3.76 11.03 -9.78
N VAL A 66 -2.48 11.29 -10.00
CA VAL A 66 -1.41 11.05 -9.04
C VAL A 66 -0.88 12.38 -8.53
N TYR A 67 -0.77 12.49 -7.21
CA TYR A 67 -0.29 13.66 -6.50
C TYR A 67 0.84 13.28 -5.53
N ASN A 68 1.80 14.19 -5.36
CA ASN A 68 2.79 14.11 -4.30
C ASN A 68 2.46 15.12 -3.21
N GLU A 69 2.73 14.76 -1.96
CA GLU A 69 2.63 15.71 -0.87
C GLU A 69 3.73 16.78 -1.02
N ARG A 70 3.32 18.05 -0.99
CA ARG A 70 4.25 19.18 -1.03
C ARG A 70 5.06 19.22 0.25
N SER A 71 6.29 19.72 0.16
CA SER A 71 7.15 19.91 1.33
C SER A 71 6.48 20.81 2.37
N GLN A 72 6.79 20.62 3.66
CA GLN A 72 6.28 21.48 4.73
C GLN A 72 6.58 22.97 4.49
N LYS A 73 7.73 23.28 3.90
CA LYS A 73 8.10 24.66 3.54
C LYS A 73 7.13 25.26 2.53
N ASP A 74 6.69 24.46 1.55
CA ASP A 74 5.73 24.92 0.55
C ASP A 74 4.31 24.97 1.09
N GLN A 75 3.94 24.04 1.97
CA GLN A 75 2.67 24.09 2.71
C GLN A 75 2.59 25.34 3.60
N ALA A 76 3.69 25.70 4.27
CA ALA A 76 3.81 26.92 5.06
C ALA A 76 3.67 28.19 4.21
N ARG A 77 4.38 28.25 3.07
CA ARG A 77 4.24 29.36 2.09
C ARG A 77 2.82 29.51 1.58
N ARG A 78 2.10 28.40 1.47
CA ARG A 78 0.70 28.38 1.05
C ARG A 78 -0.27 28.56 2.22
N GLY A 79 0.20 28.76 3.46
CA GLY A 79 -0.60 29.04 4.64
C GLY A 79 -1.38 27.85 5.22
N LEU A 80 -0.97 26.62 4.91
CA LEU A 80 -1.62 25.40 5.42
C LEU A 80 -1.12 25.04 6.84
N ILE A 81 0.15 25.33 7.12
CA ILE A 81 0.78 25.11 8.42
C ILE A 81 1.48 26.38 8.90
N SER A 82 1.44 26.62 10.21
CA SER A 82 2.23 27.68 10.85
C SER A 82 3.63 27.16 11.12
N THR A 83 4.66 27.86 10.65
CA THR A 83 6.07 27.49 10.84
C THR A 83 6.47 27.65 12.30
N SER A 84 6.25 26.63 13.12
CA SER A 84 7.17 26.31 14.20
C SER A 84 8.22 25.34 13.65
N PRO A 85 9.52 25.48 13.97
CA PRO A 85 10.53 24.51 13.56
C PRO A 85 10.31 23.20 14.31
N ILE A 86 9.43 22.33 13.81
CA ILE A 86 9.38 20.93 14.21
C ILE A 86 10.62 20.31 13.57
N GLN A 87 11.61 19.98 14.39
CA GLN A 87 12.76 19.20 13.96
C GLN A 87 12.28 17.79 13.63
N LEU A 88 11.77 17.60 12.42
CA LEU A 88 11.58 16.28 11.87
C LEU A 88 12.96 15.66 11.65
N SER A 89 13.06 14.36 11.94
CA SER A 89 14.27 13.60 11.67
C SER A 89 14.60 13.66 10.17
N GLU A 90 15.88 13.63 9.80
CA GLU A 90 16.30 13.66 8.39
C GLU A 90 15.61 12.54 7.56
N HIS A 91 15.26 11.43 8.21
CA HIS A 91 14.54 10.30 7.62
C HIS A 91 13.07 10.60 7.28
N GLU A 92 12.36 11.41 8.06
CA GLU A 92 10.97 11.78 7.76
C GLU A 92 10.88 12.79 6.61
N LYS A 93 11.97 13.53 6.37
CA LYS A 93 12.08 14.49 5.26
C LYS A 93 12.22 13.82 3.89
N ASP A 94 12.67 12.57 3.86
CA ASP A 94 12.97 11.82 2.63
C ASP A 94 11.83 10.85 2.23
N MET A 95 10.82 10.68 3.08
CA MET A 95 9.63 9.90 2.73
C MET A 95 8.65 10.73 1.89
N ALA A 96 8.74 10.56 0.58
CA ALA A 96 7.73 11.11 -0.34
C ALA A 96 6.40 10.37 -0.17
N VAL A 97 5.36 11.09 0.25
CA VAL A 97 3.99 10.57 0.30
C VAL A 97 3.31 10.84 -1.05
N MET A 98 2.75 9.79 -1.65
CA MET A 98 2.01 9.86 -2.91
C MET A 98 0.56 9.47 -2.66
N MET A 99 -0.36 10.21 -3.29
CA MET A 99 -1.79 9.93 -3.28
C MET A 99 -2.28 9.78 -4.71
N SER A 100 -3.05 8.73 -4.96
CA SER A 100 -3.71 8.49 -6.23
C SER A 100 -5.22 8.55 -6.03
N VAL A 101 -5.90 9.37 -6.83
CA VAL A 101 -7.36 9.56 -6.77
C VAL A 101 -7.93 9.32 -8.15
N GLY A 102 -8.98 8.53 -8.25
CA GLY A 102 -9.63 8.23 -9.52
C GLY A 102 -10.51 7.00 -9.47
N THR A 103 -11.15 6.70 -10.60
CA THR A 103 -11.87 5.44 -10.81
C THR A 103 -11.07 4.47 -11.67
N VAL A 104 -11.28 3.18 -11.41
CA VAL A 104 -10.69 2.07 -12.17
C VAL A 104 -11.81 1.16 -12.61
N VAL A 105 -11.78 0.74 -13.88
CA VAL A 105 -12.74 -0.24 -14.43
C VAL A 105 -12.25 -1.65 -14.09
N GLY A 106 -13.09 -2.43 -13.40
CA GLY A 106 -12.81 -3.82 -13.06
C GLY A 106 -13.28 -4.17 -11.66
N ASP A 107 -12.96 -5.39 -11.24
CA ASP A 107 -13.29 -5.88 -9.91
C ASP A 107 -12.23 -5.43 -8.89
N LEU A 108 -12.67 -5.12 -7.66
CA LEU A 108 -11.79 -4.72 -6.57
C LEU A 108 -10.71 -5.79 -6.29
N GLU A 109 -11.07 -7.05 -6.45
CA GLU A 109 -10.15 -8.18 -6.25
C GLU A 109 -8.95 -8.10 -7.21
N ASP A 110 -9.19 -7.82 -8.50
CA ASP A 110 -8.14 -7.67 -9.50
C ASP A 110 -7.22 -6.49 -9.19
N LEU A 111 -7.80 -5.36 -8.75
CA LEU A 111 -7.04 -4.19 -8.33
C LEU A 111 -6.15 -4.48 -7.11
N MET A 112 -6.73 -5.09 -6.08
CA MET A 112 -6.01 -5.50 -4.86
C MET A 112 -4.87 -6.46 -5.20
N PHE A 113 -5.06 -7.38 -6.15
CA PHE A 113 -4.00 -8.28 -6.60
C PHE A 113 -2.86 -7.56 -7.32
N GLY A 114 -3.18 -6.59 -8.19
CA GLY A 114 -2.20 -5.76 -8.87
C GLY A 114 -1.33 -4.95 -7.90
N ILE A 115 -1.93 -4.45 -6.81
CA ILE A 115 -1.24 -3.65 -5.79
C ILE A 115 -0.39 -4.50 -4.85
N ILE A 116 -0.87 -5.68 -4.45
CA ILE A 116 -0.20 -6.50 -3.42
C ILE A 116 1.04 -7.24 -3.97
N ASN A 117 1.10 -7.47 -5.28
CA ASN A 117 2.19 -8.24 -5.91
C ASN A 117 2.82 -7.48 -7.09
N THR A 118 3.28 -6.26 -6.86
CA THR A 118 3.79 -5.37 -7.92
C THR A 118 5.02 -5.91 -8.65
N THR A 119 5.84 -6.76 -8.02
CA THR A 119 7.06 -7.32 -8.64
C THR A 119 6.92 -8.80 -8.92
N ARG A 120 7.59 -9.27 -10.00
CA ARG A 120 7.68 -10.70 -10.32
C ARG A 120 8.27 -11.51 -9.17
N ASP A 121 9.17 -10.92 -8.41
CA ASP A 121 9.79 -11.58 -7.25
C ASP A 121 8.83 -11.65 -6.05
N ALA A 122 8.01 -10.62 -5.81
CA ALA A 122 6.93 -10.69 -4.82
C ALA A 122 5.90 -11.78 -5.15
N MET A 123 5.50 -11.89 -6.44
CA MET A 123 4.65 -13.01 -6.90
C MET A 123 5.29 -14.37 -6.64
N ARG A 124 6.59 -14.51 -6.93
CA ARG A 124 7.35 -15.76 -6.72
C ARG A 124 7.42 -16.14 -5.24
N ILE A 125 7.69 -15.17 -4.36
CA ILE A 125 7.76 -15.39 -2.91
C ILE A 125 6.39 -15.83 -2.36
N LYS A 126 5.29 -15.19 -2.78
CA LYS A 126 3.92 -15.55 -2.37
C LYS A 126 3.48 -16.91 -2.93
N ALA A 127 3.91 -17.27 -4.13
CA ALA A 127 3.66 -18.59 -4.72
C ALA A 127 4.44 -19.70 -4.00
N ALA A 128 5.67 -19.41 -3.56
CA ALA A 128 6.49 -20.34 -2.79
C ALA A 128 5.90 -20.61 -1.40
N SER A 129 5.41 -19.59 -0.69
CA SER A 129 4.79 -19.76 0.63
C SER A 129 3.47 -20.56 0.58
N ARG A 130 2.65 -20.34 -0.45
CA ARG A 130 1.37 -21.04 -0.63
C ARG A 130 1.51 -22.56 -0.84
N ARG A 131 2.63 -23.02 -1.39
CA ARG A 131 2.86 -24.46 -1.66
C ARG A 131 3.24 -25.29 -0.42
N LEU A 132 3.59 -24.63 0.70
CA LEU A 132 3.95 -25.31 1.96
C LEU A 132 2.79 -25.38 2.97
N ALA A 133 1.77 -24.53 2.83
CA ALA A 133 0.51 -24.65 3.55
C ALA A 133 -0.37 -25.75 2.92
N GLY A 134 0.15 -26.98 2.84
CA GLY A 134 -0.65 -28.13 2.50
C GLY A 134 -1.69 -28.36 3.59
N ASN A 135 -2.98 -28.15 3.25
CA ASN A 135 -4.21 -28.58 3.94
C ASN A 135 -5.17 -27.53 4.56
N ALA A 136 -5.06 -26.23 4.29
CA ALA A 136 -6.11 -25.27 4.65
C ALA A 136 -6.92 -24.78 3.42
N THR A 137 -7.97 -25.52 3.05
CA THR A 137 -9.19 -24.98 2.40
C THR A 137 -9.86 -24.03 3.41
N ALA A 138 -10.32 -22.80 3.15
CA ALA A 138 -10.73 -22.04 1.97
C ALA A 138 -10.33 -20.56 2.20
N SER A 139 -10.04 -19.71 1.21
CA SER A 139 -10.92 -19.32 0.11
C SER A 139 -10.12 -19.05 -1.18
N THR A 140 -10.57 -19.73 -2.23
CA THR A 140 -10.42 -19.38 -3.66
C THR A 140 -10.77 -17.89 -3.85
N THR A 141 -9.99 -17.09 -4.58
CA THR A 141 -10.32 -16.87 -5.99
C THR A 141 -9.14 -17.00 -6.97
N THR A 142 -9.51 -17.67 -8.05
CA THR A 142 -8.88 -18.10 -9.29
C THR A 142 -7.73 -17.24 -9.82
N SER A 143 -6.57 -17.90 -9.94
CA SER A 143 -5.43 -17.45 -10.73
C SER A 143 -5.72 -17.66 -12.22
N SER A 144 -6.13 -16.62 -12.93
CA SER A 144 -5.90 -16.52 -14.37
C SER A 144 -6.15 -15.10 -14.87
N CYS A 145 -5.10 -14.34 -15.16
CA CYS A 145 -5.02 -13.69 -16.47
C CYS A 145 -3.58 -13.29 -16.77
N ALA A 146 -3.06 -13.89 -17.82
CA ALA A 146 -1.92 -13.37 -18.56
C ALA A 146 -2.33 -12.05 -19.20
N LEU A 147 -1.53 -10.99 -19.03
CA LEU A 147 -1.59 -9.84 -19.92
C LEU A 147 -0.38 -9.89 -20.83
N GLN A 148 -0.70 -10.18 -22.09
CA GLN A 148 0.09 -9.94 -23.28
C GLN A 148 -0.18 -8.52 -23.77
#